data_AF-A0A2N6BBV1-F1
#
_entry.id   AF-A0A2N6BBV1-F1
#
_cell.length_a   1.000
_cell.length_b   1.000
_cell.length_c   1.000
_cell.angle_alpha   90.00
_cell.angle_beta   90.00
_cell.angle_gamma   90.00
#
_symmetry.space_group_name_H-M   'P 1'
#
loop_
_entity.id
_entity.type
_entity.pdbx_description
1 polymer ?
#
loop_
_entity_poly.entity_id
_entity_poly.type
_entity_poly.pdbx_seq_one_letter_code
_entity_poly.pdbx_strand_id
1 'polypeptide(L)'
;MDTWLLTSRPGFERDLYKEAQGKVNVKLAKGFPLTVKQGWLIVEGDFPGRDRKPWRAVTAKTFTFSRAAIYLFAEVEVETAEELLESAVGAALDWRKNERMARGYSSVIVQRPETPKGQALTELANKVEVTLEKTLRAKGLMPEPSRGLPRLHLYIASNTLAFVGVSDPHLAAPYPLDISKKTPGGEAPNTSAVELSEALDFFIPQGEHLTRLKAGMRTVNLGALPGGWSWELTRRGLLTTAVDRTELPAPLRASNLLTSVIADNLSYKPEIPVHWLFSDISAPAKLICDLVARWVVEGLLLREALFKLRLTERERTSGIGELLDGIKRRVEKAGAKCQIASKHLYRNKNEVTCHLRLTTPLPKAKQAKGRSKLRPQKVKVSKGRSGSRGRK
;
A
#
# COMPACT_ATOMS: atom_id res chain seq x y z
N MET A 1 -16.41 16.61 18.94
CA MET A 1 -15.34 16.56 17.93
C MET A 1 -14.93 15.11 17.81
N ASP A 2 -14.76 14.60 16.60
CA ASP A 2 -14.41 13.19 16.39
C ASP A 2 -12.90 13.00 16.60
N THR A 3 -12.52 11.95 17.33
CA THR A 3 -11.12 11.65 17.66
C THR A 3 -10.65 10.43 16.89
N TRP A 4 -9.46 10.51 16.29
CA TRP A 4 -8.88 9.43 15.49
C TRP A 4 -7.44 9.16 15.88
N LEU A 5 -7.11 7.88 16.05
CA LEU A 5 -5.74 7.41 16.10
C LEU A 5 -5.32 7.02 14.68
N LEU A 6 -4.25 7.66 14.20
CA LEU A 6 -3.64 7.34 12.93
C LEU A 6 -2.24 6.76 13.17
N THR A 7 -1.97 5.57 12.61
CA THR A 7 -0.64 4.95 12.69
C THR A 7 0.17 5.21 11.42
N SER A 8 1.49 5.29 11.53
CA SER A 8 2.44 5.45 10.42
C SER A 8 3.68 4.60 10.66
N ARG A 9 4.63 4.61 9.72
CA ARG A 9 6.01 4.24 10.05
C ARG A 9 6.55 5.25 11.09
N PRO A 10 7.30 4.81 12.13
CA PRO A 10 7.98 5.73 13.03
C PRO A 10 8.85 6.75 12.27
N GLY A 11 8.67 8.02 12.58
CA GLY A 11 9.33 9.14 11.91
C GLY A 11 8.57 9.75 10.73
N PHE A 12 7.39 9.25 10.37
CA PHE A 12 6.49 9.79 9.33
C PHE A 12 5.23 10.46 9.90
N GLU A 13 5.19 10.72 11.21
CA GLU A 13 4.04 11.31 11.90
C GLU A 13 3.74 12.72 11.35
N ARG A 14 4.78 13.50 11.08
CA ARG A 14 4.64 14.84 10.48
C ARG A 14 4.09 14.78 9.05
N ASP A 15 4.57 13.83 8.25
CA ASP A 15 4.10 13.61 6.87
C ASP A 15 2.61 13.24 6.88
N LEU A 16 2.21 12.32 7.77
CA LEU A 16 0.83 11.90 7.97
C LEU A 16 -0.06 13.04 8.49
N TYR A 17 0.40 13.80 9.48
CA TYR A 17 -0.39 14.91 10.02
C TYR A 17 -0.64 15.99 8.96
N LYS A 18 0.38 16.39 8.21
CA LYS A 18 0.22 17.32 7.08
C LYS A 18 -0.75 16.79 6.03
N GLU A 19 -0.66 15.50 5.69
CA GLU A 19 -1.59 14.86 4.77
C GLU A 19 -3.04 14.90 5.29
N ALA A 20 -3.22 14.65 6.59
CA ALA A 20 -4.53 14.71 7.23
C ALA A 20 -5.11 16.13 7.18
N GLN A 21 -4.32 17.16 7.51
CA GLN A 21 -4.73 18.58 7.42
C GLN A 21 -5.10 18.99 6.00
N GLY A 22 -4.43 18.45 4.98
CA GLY A 22 -4.75 18.74 3.58
C GLY A 22 -6.04 18.07 3.07
N LYS A 23 -6.59 17.10 3.80
CA LYS A 23 -7.77 16.32 3.40
C LYS A 23 -8.99 16.56 4.27
N VAL A 24 -8.79 16.84 5.56
CA VAL A 24 -9.84 17.00 6.55
C VAL A 24 -9.47 18.14 7.50
N ASN A 25 -10.46 18.88 7.99
CA ASN A 25 -10.25 19.89 9.02
C ASN A 25 -9.94 19.20 10.37
N VAL A 26 -8.67 18.97 10.63
CA VAL A 26 -8.17 18.29 11.82
C VAL A 26 -7.09 19.10 12.51
N LYS A 27 -7.02 18.94 13.82
CA LYS A 27 -5.92 19.41 14.66
C LYS A 27 -5.30 18.23 15.39
N LEU A 28 -4.04 18.37 15.77
CA LEU A 28 -3.34 17.41 16.64
C LEU A 28 -3.93 17.48 18.06
N ALA A 29 -4.19 16.33 18.68
CA ALA A 29 -4.62 16.29 20.08
C ALA A 29 -3.50 16.79 21.01
N LYS A 30 -3.88 17.39 22.15
CA LYS A 30 -2.93 17.91 23.14
C LYS A 30 -2.11 16.74 23.72
N GLY A 31 -0.80 16.94 23.87
CA GLY A 31 0.08 15.91 24.45
C GLY A 31 0.67 14.90 23.46
N PHE A 32 0.35 14.99 22.16
CA PHE A 32 0.88 14.07 21.13
C PHE A 32 1.88 14.75 20.20
N PRO A 33 3.11 15.08 20.65
CA PRO A 33 4.07 15.83 19.85
C PRO A 33 4.55 15.05 18.62
N LEU A 34 4.60 15.72 17.46
CA LEU A 34 5.14 15.15 16.21
C LEU A 34 6.66 14.95 16.22
N THR A 35 7.35 15.44 17.25
CA THR A 35 8.81 15.26 17.42
C THR A 35 9.15 13.85 17.90
N VAL A 36 8.19 13.13 18.49
CA VAL A 36 8.38 11.77 18.99
C VAL A 36 8.10 10.78 17.86
N LYS A 37 9.12 9.98 17.50
CA LYS A 37 9.06 8.97 16.44
C LYS A 37 8.42 7.67 16.94
N GLN A 38 7.16 7.74 17.35
CA GLN A 38 6.43 6.62 17.95
C GLN A 38 5.60 5.79 16.96
N GLY A 39 5.39 6.28 15.74
CA GLY A 39 4.64 5.61 14.68
C GLY A 39 3.12 5.77 14.79
N TRP A 40 2.65 6.74 15.56
CA TRP A 40 1.22 7.04 15.69
C TRP A 40 0.99 8.44 16.25
N LEU A 41 -0.20 8.97 15.99
CA LEU A 41 -0.66 10.28 16.47
C LEU A 41 -2.17 10.28 16.62
N ILE A 42 -2.68 11.22 17.43
CA ILE A 42 -4.11 11.44 17.61
C ILE A 42 -4.49 12.78 16.98
N VAL A 43 -5.54 12.77 16.16
CA VAL A 43 -6.15 13.97 15.63
C VAL A 43 -7.60 14.09 16.08
N GLU A 44 -8.01 15.33 16.28
CA GLU A 44 -9.38 15.73 16.56
C GLU A 44 -9.89 16.57 15.40
N GLY A 45 -11.07 16.27 14.89
CA GLY A 45 -11.63 17.00 13.76
C GLY A 45 -13.10 16.74 13.54
N ASP A 46 -13.66 17.46 12.58
CA ASP A 46 -14.99 17.19 12.06
C ASP A 46 -14.84 16.37 10.78
N PHE A 47 -14.94 15.06 10.94
CA PHE A 47 -14.89 14.16 9.82
C PHE A 47 -16.29 14.05 9.20
N PRO A 48 -16.44 14.19 7.87
CA PRO A 48 -17.74 14.10 7.23
C PRO A 48 -18.25 12.65 7.30
N GLY A 49 -18.97 12.33 8.37
CA GLY A 49 -19.63 11.04 8.54
C GLY A 49 -20.75 10.89 7.51
N ARG A 50 -20.68 9.85 6.67
CA ARG A 50 -21.87 9.38 5.96
C ARG A 50 -22.73 8.60 6.95
N ASP A 51 -24.00 8.96 7.06
CA ASP A 51 -25.04 8.14 7.70
C ASP A 51 -24.87 7.88 9.21
N ARG A 52 -24.62 8.92 10.02
CA ARG A 52 -24.49 8.87 11.50
C ARG A 52 -23.38 7.93 12.03
N LYS A 53 -22.49 7.40 11.15
CA LYS A 53 -21.40 6.48 11.49
C LYS A 53 -20.03 7.14 11.23
N PRO A 54 -19.52 7.95 12.16
CA PRO A 54 -18.31 8.75 11.94
C PRO A 54 -17.08 7.88 11.62
N TRP A 55 -16.97 6.68 12.18
CA TRP A 55 -15.91 5.70 11.91
C TRP A 55 -15.80 5.19 10.46
N ARG A 56 -16.75 5.55 9.58
CA ARG A 56 -16.68 5.27 8.13
C ARG A 56 -16.12 6.43 7.31
N ALA A 57 -15.93 7.61 7.90
CA ALA A 57 -15.51 8.80 7.18
C ALA A 57 -14.08 8.66 6.64
N VAL A 58 -13.20 8.01 7.39
CA VAL A 58 -11.78 7.89 7.08
C VAL A 58 -11.27 6.47 7.32
N THR A 59 -10.28 6.10 6.51
CA THR A 59 -9.82 4.72 6.35
C THR A 59 -8.31 4.71 6.14
N ALA A 60 -7.68 3.54 6.26
CA ALA A 60 -6.27 3.39 5.92
C ALA A 60 -5.98 3.70 4.44
N LYS A 61 -6.99 3.60 3.55
CA LYS A 61 -6.86 3.95 2.12
C LYS A 61 -7.08 5.43 1.84
N THR A 62 -7.55 6.19 2.83
CA THR A 62 -7.74 7.65 2.71
C THR A 62 -6.39 8.37 2.63
N PHE A 63 -5.35 7.84 3.28
CA PHE A 63 -4.05 8.46 3.40
C PHE A 63 -2.94 7.60 2.81
N THR A 64 -1.92 8.26 2.28
CA THR A 64 -0.69 7.65 1.81
C THR A 64 0.12 7.14 3.00
N PHE A 65 0.26 7.95 4.05
CA PHE A 65 1.18 7.65 5.16
C PHE A 65 0.54 6.94 6.35
N SER A 66 -0.80 6.86 6.39
CA SER A 66 -1.50 6.15 7.47
C SER A 66 -1.48 4.66 7.19
N ARG A 67 -1.11 3.80 8.13
CA ARG A 67 -1.27 2.33 8.04
C ARG A 67 -2.61 1.87 8.59
N ALA A 68 -3.08 2.50 9.66
CA ALA A 68 -4.42 2.34 10.21
C ALA A 68 -4.99 3.70 10.59
N ALA A 69 -6.30 3.85 10.37
CA ALA A 69 -7.10 4.94 10.89
C ALA A 69 -8.20 4.33 11.76
N ILE A 70 -8.18 4.69 13.05
CA ILE A 70 -9.05 4.13 14.08
C ILE A 70 -9.84 5.27 14.68
N TYR A 71 -11.17 5.19 14.61
CA TYR A 71 -12.08 6.12 15.28
C TYR A 71 -12.12 5.80 16.76
N LEU A 72 -11.60 6.70 17.59
CA LEU A 72 -11.49 6.48 19.03
C LEU A 72 -12.79 6.82 19.74
N PHE A 73 -13.04 6.07 20.80
CA PHE A 73 -14.16 6.32 21.70
C PHE A 73 -13.85 6.14 23.17
N ALA A 74 -12.70 5.56 23.48
CA ALA A 74 -12.16 5.55 24.82
C ALA A 74 -10.64 5.65 24.79
N GLU A 75 -10.13 6.32 25.80
CA GLU A 75 -8.74 6.33 26.22
C GLU A 75 -8.70 5.70 27.61
N VAL A 76 -7.78 4.75 27.80
CA VAL A 76 -7.64 3.99 29.03
C VAL A 76 -6.25 4.27 29.56
N GLU A 77 -6.18 5.02 30.64
CA GLU A 77 -4.97 5.30 31.40
C GLU A 77 -5.12 4.69 32.80
N VAL A 78 -4.14 3.90 33.21
CA VAL A 78 -4.13 3.14 34.47
C VAL A 78 -2.76 3.23 35.14
N GLU A 79 -2.64 2.79 36.39
CA GLU A 79 -1.36 2.86 37.10
C GLU A 79 -0.48 1.63 36.83
N THR A 80 -1.08 0.47 36.57
CA THR A 80 -0.38 -0.81 36.42
C THR A 80 -0.72 -1.55 35.12
N ALA A 81 0.16 -2.47 34.69
CA ALA A 81 -0.07 -3.25 33.47
C ALA A 81 -1.21 -4.28 33.64
N GLU A 82 -1.39 -4.75 34.87
CA GLU A 82 -2.44 -5.66 35.28
C GLU A 82 -3.83 -5.04 35.14
N GLU A 83 -3.99 -3.79 35.58
CA GLU A 83 -5.24 -3.01 35.45
C GLU A 83 -5.60 -2.70 34.00
N LEU A 84 -4.59 -2.56 33.13
CA LEU A 84 -4.82 -2.16 31.74
C LEU A 84 -5.71 -3.17 31.03
N LEU A 85 -5.50 -4.46 31.25
CA LEU A 85 -6.27 -5.51 30.59
C LEU A 85 -7.77 -5.40 30.96
N GLU A 86 -8.08 -5.30 32.25
CA GLU A 86 -9.45 -5.21 32.73
C GLU A 86 -10.14 -3.93 32.24
N SER A 87 -9.47 -2.79 32.40
CA SER A 87 -10.01 -1.48 32.02
C SER A 87 -10.21 -1.35 30.51
N ALA A 88 -9.30 -1.89 29.72
CA ALA A 88 -9.39 -1.88 28.26
C ALA A 88 -10.52 -2.78 27.74
N VAL A 89 -10.75 -3.94 28.38
CA VAL A 89 -11.91 -4.80 28.09
C VAL A 89 -13.21 -4.12 28.53
N GLY A 90 -13.24 -3.47 29.69
CA GLY A 90 -14.38 -2.70 30.18
C GLY A 90 -14.78 -1.59 29.21
N ALA A 91 -13.82 -0.77 28.79
CA ALA A 91 -14.04 0.31 27.83
C ALA A 91 -14.61 -0.20 26.49
N ALA A 92 -14.09 -1.31 25.97
CA ALA A 92 -14.60 -1.93 24.75
C ALA A 92 -16.06 -2.42 24.85
N LEU A 93 -16.48 -2.82 26.05
CA LEU A 93 -17.85 -3.24 26.34
C LEU A 93 -18.81 -2.07 26.57
N ASP A 94 -18.30 -0.97 27.15
CA ASP A 94 -19.07 0.24 27.45
C ASP A 94 -19.55 0.98 26.19
N TRP A 95 -18.89 0.75 25.05
CA TRP A 95 -19.27 1.24 23.72
C TRP A 95 -20.77 1.13 23.38
N ARG A 96 -21.48 0.12 23.92
CA ARG A 96 -22.93 -0.06 23.74
C ARG A 96 -23.76 1.15 24.17
N LYS A 97 -23.26 1.97 25.10
CA LYS A 97 -23.95 3.16 25.59
C LYS A 97 -24.02 4.29 24.56
N ASN A 98 -23.28 4.18 23.45
CA ASN A 98 -23.26 5.19 22.40
C ASN A 98 -24.25 4.86 21.26
N GLU A 99 -25.36 5.59 21.21
CA GLU A 99 -26.46 5.40 20.24
C GLU A 99 -26.03 5.58 18.76
N ARG A 100 -24.88 6.22 18.50
CA ARG A 100 -24.34 6.41 17.15
C ARG A 100 -23.58 5.18 16.62
N MET A 101 -23.46 4.13 17.42
CA MET A 101 -22.54 3.02 17.17
C MET A 101 -23.23 1.69 16.82
N ALA A 102 -22.43 0.69 16.45
CA ALA A 102 -22.92 -0.61 16.00
C ALA A 102 -23.30 -1.54 17.17
N ARG A 103 -24.18 -2.52 16.91
CA ARG A 103 -24.68 -3.50 17.89
C ARG A 103 -23.68 -4.61 18.27
N GLY A 104 -22.44 -4.53 17.78
CA GLY A 104 -21.40 -5.53 17.95
C GLY A 104 -20.22 -5.25 17.02
N TYR A 105 -19.31 -6.21 16.91
CA TYR A 105 -18.07 -6.12 16.16
C TYR A 105 -17.92 -7.29 15.19
N SER A 106 -17.26 -7.06 14.05
CA SER A 106 -16.94 -8.10 13.08
C SER A 106 -15.71 -8.92 13.46
N SER A 107 -14.75 -8.27 14.11
CA SER A 107 -13.47 -8.85 14.51
C SER A 107 -12.81 -7.94 15.56
N VAL A 108 -11.86 -8.49 16.30
CA VAL A 108 -11.00 -7.76 17.23
C VAL A 108 -9.60 -7.71 16.63
N ILE A 109 -8.90 -6.59 16.80
CA ILE A 109 -7.47 -6.48 16.56
C ILE A 109 -6.85 -5.73 17.74
N VAL A 110 -5.79 -6.28 18.34
CA VAL A 110 -4.96 -5.56 19.29
C VAL A 110 -3.63 -5.17 18.64
N GLN A 111 -3.29 -3.89 18.76
CA GLN A 111 -2.14 -3.26 18.11
C GLN A 111 -1.24 -2.60 19.14
N ARG A 112 -0.03 -2.28 18.68
CA ARG A 112 1.04 -1.66 19.46
C ARG A 112 1.97 -0.87 18.55
N PRO A 113 2.74 0.10 19.07
CA PRO A 113 3.75 0.80 18.29
C PRO A 113 4.74 -0.14 17.58
N GLU A 114 5.15 0.23 16.36
CA GLU A 114 6.23 -0.46 15.63
C GLU A 114 7.61 0.07 16.07
N THR A 115 7.84 0.12 17.38
CA THR A 115 9.10 0.56 17.98
C THR A 115 9.66 -0.56 18.86
N PRO A 116 10.95 -0.51 19.25
CA PRO A 116 11.49 -1.47 20.22
C PRO A 116 10.69 -1.52 21.53
N LYS A 117 10.25 -0.36 22.04
CA LYS A 117 9.36 -0.29 23.22
C LYS A 117 8.02 -0.96 22.96
N GLY A 118 7.44 -0.76 21.77
CA GLY A 118 6.23 -1.46 21.37
C GLY A 118 6.43 -2.98 21.29
N GLN A 119 7.56 -3.47 20.78
CA GLN A 119 7.84 -4.92 20.71
C GLN A 119 7.76 -5.59 22.09
N ALA A 120 8.18 -4.91 23.16
CA ALA A 120 8.06 -5.40 24.52
C ALA A 120 6.59 -5.60 24.97
N LEU A 121 5.60 -4.99 24.31
CA LEU A 121 4.17 -5.11 24.61
C LEU A 121 3.51 -6.31 23.93
N THR A 122 4.25 -7.14 23.19
CA THR A 122 3.66 -8.22 22.36
C THR A 122 2.89 -9.25 23.19
N GLU A 123 3.44 -9.67 24.33
CA GLU A 123 2.78 -10.66 25.19
C GLU A 123 1.47 -10.13 25.79
N LEU A 124 1.49 -8.88 26.26
CA LEU A 124 0.31 -8.18 26.77
C LEU A 124 -0.75 -8.05 25.67
N ALA A 125 -0.37 -7.58 24.48
CA ALA A 125 -1.26 -7.43 23.34
C ALA A 125 -1.96 -8.76 22.98
N ASN A 126 -1.20 -9.87 22.91
CA ASN A 126 -1.75 -11.19 22.62
C ASN A 126 -2.73 -11.66 23.72
N LYS A 127 -2.39 -11.47 25.00
CA LYS A 127 -3.28 -11.80 26.13
C LYS A 127 -4.59 -11.00 26.08
N VAL A 128 -4.50 -9.70 25.83
CA VAL A 128 -5.67 -8.81 25.70
C VAL A 128 -6.54 -9.25 24.53
N GLU A 129 -5.95 -9.54 23.36
CA GLU A 129 -6.70 -9.94 22.16
C GLU A 129 -7.51 -11.21 22.40
N VAL A 130 -6.89 -12.25 22.94
CA VAL A 130 -7.55 -13.53 23.25
C VAL A 130 -8.66 -13.34 24.29
N THR A 131 -8.42 -12.56 25.32
CA THR A 131 -9.40 -12.33 26.40
C THR A 131 -10.59 -11.53 25.91
N LEU A 132 -10.32 -10.48 25.13
CA LEU A 132 -11.34 -9.60 24.58
C LEU A 132 -12.23 -10.35 23.58
N GLU A 133 -11.64 -11.13 22.65
CA GLU A 133 -12.42 -11.92 21.71
C GLU A 133 -13.33 -12.93 22.42
N LYS A 134 -12.80 -13.70 23.39
CA LYS A 134 -13.60 -14.65 24.18
C LYS A 134 -14.76 -13.95 24.91
N THR A 135 -14.49 -12.80 25.53
CA THR A 135 -15.48 -12.04 26.28
C THR A 135 -16.59 -11.49 25.38
N LEU A 136 -16.22 -10.93 24.22
CA LEU A 136 -17.20 -10.40 23.26
C LEU A 136 -18.08 -11.52 22.69
N ARG A 137 -17.51 -12.68 22.36
CA ARG A 137 -18.28 -13.84 21.90
C ARG A 137 -19.25 -14.34 22.96
N ALA A 138 -18.80 -14.51 24.21
CA ALA A 138 -19.66 -14.94 25.32
C ALA A 138 -20.84 -13.98 25.57
N LYS A 139 -20.65 -12.68 25.32
CA LYS A 139 -21.70 -11.66 25.43
C LYS A 139 -22.55 -11.46 24.16
N GLY A 140 -22.35 -12.28 23.12
CA GLY A 140 -23.08 -12.16 21.85
C GLY A 140 -22.76 -10.90 21.05
N LEU A 141 -21.59 -10.28 21.28
CA LEU A 141 -21.15 -9.03 20.64
C LEU A 141 -20.36 -9.24 19.35
N MET A 142 -20.18 -10.50 18.93
CA MET A 142 -19.60 -10.87 17.64
C MET A 142 -20.54 -11.84 16.92
N PRO A 143 -21.66 -11.32 16.36
CA PRO A 143 -22.66 -12.15 15.72
C PRO A 143 -22.20 -12.63 14.34
N GLU A 144 -22.71 -13.79 13.94
CA GLU A 144 -22.55 -14.34 12.59
C GLU A 144 -23.91 -14.31 11.86
N PRO A 145 -24.02 -13.71 10.67
CA PRO A 145 -22.95 -13.08 9.89
C PRO A 145 -22.61 -11.66 10.37
N SER A 146 -21.32 -11.31 10.38
CA SER A 146 -20.80 -10.02 10.86
C SER A 146 -20.96 -8.82 9.89
N ARG A 147 -21.92 -8.89 8.96
CA ARG A 147 -22.06 -7.92 7.85
C ARG A 147 -22.34 -6.51 8.37
N GLY A 148 -21.53 -5.55 7.93
CA GLY A 148 -21.72 -4.13 8.23
C GLY A 148 -21.34 -3.72 9.66
N LEU A 149 -20.81 -4.65 10.47
CA LEU A 149 -20.26 -4.35 11.78
C LEU A 149 -18.82 -3.81 11.67
N PRO A 150 -18.42 -2.91 12.57
CA PRO A 150 -17.06 -2.39 12.63
C PRO A 150 -16.10 -3.46 13.17
N ARG A 151 -14.81 -3.28 12.86
CA ARG A 151 -13.73 -3.96 13.53
C ARG A 151 -13.35 -3.19 14.79
N LEU A 152 -13.30 -3.86 15.94
CA LEU A 152 -12.79 -3.30 17.19
C LEU A 152 -11.26 -3.27 17.15
N HIS A 153 -10.68 -2.16 17.59
CA HIS A 153 -9.25 -1.99 17.75
C HIS A 153 -8.94 -1.60 19.19
N LEU A 154 -7.88 -2.20 19.71
CA LEU A 154 -7.25 -1.78 20.96
C LEU A 154 -5.79 -1.50 20.68
N TYR A 155 -5.36 -0.25 20.84
CA TYR A 155 -4.00 0.17 20.57
C TYR A 155 -3.27 0.41 21.90
N ILE A 156 -2.42 -0.53 22.30
CA ILE A 156 -1.63 -0.47 23.53
C ILE A 156 -0.40 0.38 23.26
N ALA A 157 -0.42 1.63 23.72
CA ALA A 157 0.65 2.60 23.53
C ALA A 157 1.80 2.39 24.53
N SER A 158 1.48 1.96 25.75
CA SER A 158 2.41 1.60 26.82
C SER A 158 1.78 0.54 27.75
N ASN A 159 2.48 0.16 28.82
CA ASN A 159 1.92 -0.70 29.87
C ASN A 159 0.74 -0.06 30.62
N THR A 160 0.56 1.25 30.50
CA THR A 160 -0.41 2.03 31.29
C THR A 160 -1.37 2.84 30.43
N LEU A 161 -1.21 2.81 29.11
CA LEU A 161 -2.00 3.62 28.18
C LEU A 161 -2.45 2.77 26.99
N ALA A 162 -3.77 2.72 26.77
CA ALA A 162 -4.37 2.11 25.60
C ALA A 162 -5.50 2.99 25.02
N PHE A 163 -5.70 2.86 23.71
CA PHE A 163 -6.81 3.51 23.02
C PHE A 163 -7.76 2.47 22.46
N VAL A 164 -9.06 2.70 22.64
CA VAL A 164 -10.11 1.81 22.14
C VAL A 164 -10.89 2.53 21.06
N GLY A 165 -11.06 1.86 19.94
CA GLY A 165 -11.69 2.45 18.77
C GLY A 165 -12.18 1.43 17.76
N VAL A 166 -12.75 1.93 16.66
CA VAL A 166 -13.28 1.10 15.58
C VAL A 166 -12.79 1.56 14.21
N SER A 167 -12.82 0.66 13.25
CA SER A 167 -12.71 1.02 11.83
C SER A 167 -13.62 0.15 10.96
N ASP A 168 -13.85 0.58 9.72
CA ASP A 168 -14.59 -0.22 8.76
C ASP A 168 -13.72 -1.39 8.26
N PRO A 169 -14.12 -2.66 8.47
CA PRO A 169 -13.32 -3.81 8.05
C PRO A 169 -13.11 -3.91 6.53
N HIS A 170 -13.96 -3.28 5.71
CA HIS A 170 -13.80 -3.27 4.25
C HIS A 170 -12.79 -2.22 3.77
N LEU A 171 -12.49 -1.24 4.63
CA LEU A 171 -11.65 -0.09 4.30
C LEU A 171 -10.36 -0.02 5.15
N ALA A 172 -10.26 -0.87 6.16
CA ALA A 172 -9.07 -1.07 6.97
C ALA A 172 -8.03 -1.96 6.26
N ALA A 173 -6.78 -1.88 6.71
CA ALA A 173 -5.76 -2.85 6.37
C ALA A 173 -6.24 -4.27 6.73
N PRO A 174 -6.00 -5.28 5.89
CA PRO A 174 -6.43 -6.65 6.16
C PRO A 174 -5.67 -7.28 7.33
N TYR A 175 -4.46 -6.79 7.64
CA TYR A 175 -3.60 -7.32 8.70
C TYR A 175 -3.38 -6.29 9.83
N PRO A 176 -3.17 -6.74 11.08
CA PRO A 176 -2.70 -5.86 12.15
C PRO A 176 -1.45 -5.08 11.71
N LEU A 177 -1.41 -3.78 12.01
CA LEU A 177 -0.34 -2.84 11.63
C LEU A 177 -0.06 -2.73 10.12
N ASP A 178 -0.94 -3.27 9.26
CA ASP A 178 -0.71 -3.43 7.80
C ASP A 178 0.50 -4.31 7.46
N ILE A 179 0.91 -5.20 8.39
CA ILE A 179 2.07 -6.08 8.19
C ILE A 179 1.61 -7.38 7.52
N SER A 180 1.92 -7.51 6.23
CA SER A 180 1.76 -8.78 5.53
C SER A 180 2.74 -9.82 6.08
N LYS A 181 2.22 -10.95 6.58
CA LYS A 181 3.01 -12.12 7.02
C LYS A 181 3.66 -12.89 5.86
N LYS A 182 3.52 -12.42 4.62
CA LYS A 182 4.14 -13.06 3.45
C LYS A 182 5.66 -13.07 3.58
N THR A 183 6.25 -14.25 3.40
CA THR A 183 7.68 -14.46 3.22
C THR A 183 8.00 -14.65 1.74
N PRO A 184 9.23 -14.35 1.29
CA PRO A 184 9.65 -14.73 -0.06
C PRO A 184 9.54 -16.25 -0.19
N GLY A 185 8.91 -16.74 -1.25
CA GLY A 185 8.97 -18.17 -1.56
C GLY A 185 10.42 -18.60 -1.78
N GLY A 186 10.75 -19.88 -1.54
CA GLY A 186 12.15 -20.35 -1.55
C GLY A 186 12.93 -20.08 -2.84
N GLU A 187 12.23 -19.89 -3.97
CA GLU A 187 12.82 -19.58 -5.28
C GLU A 187 12.89 -18.08 -5.62
N ALA A 188 12.35 -17.20 -4.77
CA ALA A 188 12.38 -15.77 -5.01
C ALA A 188 13.83 -15.24 -4.87
N PRO A 189 14.34 -14.46 -5.83
CA PRO A 189 15.73 -14.03 -5.83
C PRO A 189 16.07 -13.03 -4.71
N ASN A 190 15.06 -12.35 -4.16
CA ASN A 190 15.19 -11.37 -3.08
C ASN A 190 13.81 -10.95 -2.54
N THR A 191 13.82 -10.15 -1.46
CA THR A 191 12.62 -9.70 -0.76
C THR A 191 11.72 -8.76 -1.56
N SER A 192 12.20 -8.13 -2.64
CA SER A 192 11.35 -7.23 -3.45
C SER A 192 10.21 -7.96 -4.16
N ALA A 193 10.31 -9.28 -4.35
CA ALA A 193 9.19 -10.09 -4.81
C ALA A 193 7.98 -10.01 -3.87
N VAL A 194 8.23 -9.98 -2.55
CA VAL A 194 7.17 -9.83 -1.54
C VAL A 194 6.62 -8.41 -1.54
N GLU A 195 7.48 -7.40 -1.71
CA GLU A 195 7.05 -6.00 -1.82
C GLU A 195 6.06 -5.80 -2.96
N LEU A 196 6.36 -6.36 -4.14
CA LEU A 196 5.43 -6.31 -5.27
C LEU A 196 4.14 -7.07 -4.97
N SER A 197 4.24 -8.26 -4.38
CA SER A 197 3.07 -9.07 -4.02
C SER A 197 2.15 -8.35 -3.02
N GLU A 198 2.73 -7.65 -2.04
CA GLU A 198 2.02 -6.81 -1.07
C GLU A 198 1.35 -5.61 -1.74
N ALA A 199 2.07 -4.92 -2.64
CA ALA A 199 1.52 -3.78 -3.36
C ALA A 199 0.34 -4.18 -4.25
N LEU A 200 0.45 -5.30 -4.98
CA LEU A 200 -0.65 -5.81 -5.81
C LEU A 200 -1.89 -6.15 -4.99
N ASP A 201 -1.73 -6.79 -3.83
CA ASP A 201 -2.86 -7.11 -2.94
C ASP A 201 -3.50 -5.85 -2.33
N PHE A 202 -2.70 -4.81 -2.07
CA PHE A 202 -3.21 -3.54 -1.55
C PHE A 202 -4.01 -2.76 -2.60
N PHE A 203 -3.47 -2.61 -3.80
CA PHE A 203 -4.05 -1.77 -4.86
C PHE A 203 -5.08 -2.48 -5.75
N ILE A 204 -5.07 -3.81 -5.79
CA ILE A 204 -5.98 -4.61 -6.61
C ILE A 204 -6.85 -5.45 -5.66
N PRO A 205 -8.17 -5.20 -5.61
CA PRO A 205 -9.08 -6.03 -4.82
C PRO A 205 -8.94 -7.50 -5.19
N GLN A 206 -8.94 -8.41 -4.20
CA GLN A 206 -8.60 -9.82 -4.40
C GLN A 206 -9.47 -10.51 -5.48
N GLY A 207 -10.77 -10.19 -5.53
CA GLY A 207 -11.69 -10.68 -6.57
C GLY A 207 -11.41 -10.17 -8.00
N GLU A 208 -10.59 -9.13 -8.15
CA GLU A 208 -10.20 -8.58 -9.46
C GLU A 208 -8.86 -9.12 -9.98
N HIS A 209 -8.08 -9.88 -9.18
CA HIS A 209 -6.74 -10.35 -9.59
C HIS A 209 -6.79 -11.18 -10.87
N LEU A 210 -7.77 -12.08 -11.02
CA LEU A 210 -7.90 -12.94 -12.21
C LEU A 210 -8.20 -12.17 -13.50
N THR A 211 -8.74 -10.95 -13.39
CA THR A 211 -9.08 -10.12 -14.55
C THR A 211 -8.03 -9.04 -14.82
N ARG A 212 -7.48 -8.43 -13.77
CA ARG A 212 -6.50 -7.33 -13.86
C ARG A 212 -5.06 -7.80 -13.99
N LEU A 213 -4.75 -9.00 -13.50
CA LEU A 213 -3.42 -9.65 -13.63
C LEU A 213 -3.54 -10.98 -14.37
N LYS A 214 -4.37 -11.02 -15.43
CA LYS A 214 -4.61 -12.25 -16.21
C LYS A 214 -3.31 -12.75 -16.86
N ALA A 215 -3.06 -14.06 -16.77
CA ALA A 215 -1.95 -14.71 -17.46
C ALA A 215 -1.95 -14.39 -18.98
N GLY A 216 -0.76 -14.23 -19.55
CA GLY A 216 -0.55 -13.79 -20.92
C GLY A 216 -0.59 -12.28 -21.14
N MET A 217 -0.95 -11.47 -20.13
CA MET A 217 -0.81 -10.02 -20.24
C MET A 217 0.67 -9.62 -20.36
N ARG A 218 0.96 -8.81 -21.37
CA ARG A 218 2.27 -8.15 -21.55
C ARG A 218 2.54 -7.11 -20.47
N THR A 219 3.73 -7.13 -19.90
CA THR A 219 4.20 -6.19 -18.88
C THR A 219 5.62 -5.73 -19.17
N VAL A 220 5.97 -4.54 -18.70
CA VAL A 220 7.37 -4.09 -18.63
C VAL A 220 7.72 -3.83 -17.18
N ASN A 221 8.87 -4.31 -16.73
CA ASN A 221 9.48 -3.97 -15.44
C ASN A 221 10.76 -3.16 -15.67
N LEU A 222 10.74 -1.86 -15.34
CA LEU A 222 11.88 -0.96 -15.48
C LEU A 222 12.69 -0.90 -14.17
N GLY A 223 14.02 -0.94 -14.28
CA GLY A 223 14.88 -1.10 -13.11
C GLY A 223 14.73 -2.50 -12.53
N ALA A 224 14.82 -3.51 -13.39
CA ALA A 224 14.43 -4.86 -13.06
C ALA A 224 15.37 -5.56 -12.06
N LEU A 225 16.61 -5.10 -11.89
CA LEU A 225 17.53 -5.70 -10.92
C LEU A 225 17.10 -5.40 -9.47
N PRO A 226 17.29 -6.35 -8.53
CA PRO A 226 17.92 -7.67 -8.71
C PRO A 226 16.98 -8.76 -9.25
N GLY A 227 15.73 -8.44 -9.60
CA GLY A 227 14.83 -9.34 -10.33
C GLY A 227 13.64 -9.88 -9.55
N GLY A 228 13.40 -9.43 -8.30
CA GLY A 228 12.31 -9.93 -7.47
C GLY A 228 10.92 -9.58 -8.04
N TRP A 229 10.76 -8.35 -8.54
CA TRP A 229 9.54 -7.94 -9.24
C TRP A 229 9.32 -8.76 -10.51
N SER A 230 10.35 -8.91 -11.34
CA SER A 230 10.28 -9.75 -12.55
C SER A 230 9.86 -11.19 -12.24
N TRP A 231 10.45 -11.79 -11.20
CA TRP A 231 10.09 -13.13 -10.74
C TRP A 231 8.61 -13.23 -10.37
N GLU A 232 8.10 -12.34 -9.51
CA GLU A 232 6.71 -12.37 -9.04
C GLU A 232 5.72 -12.15 -10.20
N LEU A 233 6.06 -11.31 -11.18
CA LEU A 233 5.24 -11.12 -12.39
C LEU A 233 5.19 -12.39 -13.23
N THR A 234 6.34 -13.02 -13.50
CA THR A 234 6.40 -14.26 -14.29
C THR A 234 5.71 -15.43 -13.60
N ARG A 235 5.83 -15.54 -12.27
CA ARG A 235 5.13 -16.57 -11.47
C ARG A 235 3.61 -16.47 -11.59
N ARG A 236 3.09 -15.27 -11.86
CA ARG A 236 1.65 -15.00 -12.12
C ARG A 236 1.24 -15.26 -13.57
N GLY A 237 2.15 -15.75 -14.42
CA GLY A 237 1.88 -16.04 -15.83
C GLY A 237 1.95 -14.79 -16.74
N LEU A 238 2.52 -13.68 -16.27
CA LEU A 238 2.63 -12.44 -17.04
C LEU A 238 3.84 -12.46 -17.98
N LEU A 239 3.64 -12.06 -19.23
CA LEU A 239 4.70 -11.96 -20.24
C LEU A 239 5.51 -10.69 -19.97
N THR A 240 6.65 -10.83 -19.31
CA THR A 240 7.39 -9.73 -18.69
C THR A 240 8.65 -9.39 -19.48
N THR A 241 8.75 -8.14 -19.96
CA THR A 241 10.01 -7.58 -20.42
C THR A 241 10.69 -6.85 -19.26
N ALA A 242 11.81 -7.39 -18.81
CA ALA A 242 12.58 -6.82 -17.72
C ALA A 242 13.75 -6.00 -18.26
N VAL A 243 13.75 -4.72 -17.93
CA VAL A 243 14.69 -3.72 -18.45
C VAL A 243 15.60 -3.26 -17.33
N ASP A 244 16.91 -3.37 -17.56
CA ASP A 244 17.92 -2.78 -16.71
C ASP A 244 19.17 -2.40 -17.52
N ARG A 245 20.09 -1.64 -16.94
CA ARG A 245 21.36 -1.27 -17.59
C ARG A 245 22.37 -2.40 -17.59
N THR A 246 22.14 -3.44 -16.80
CA THR A 246 23.00 -4.63 -16.70
C THR A 246 22.17 -5.91 -16.81
N GLU A 247 22.85 -7.03 -17.04
CA GLU A 247 22.19 -8.31 -17.29
C GLU A 247 21.53 -8.88 -16.02
N LEU A 248 20.34 -9.46 -16.17
CA LEU A 248 19.66 -10.17 -15.08
C LEU A 248 20.34 -11.50 -14.71
N PRO A 249 20.24 -11.93 -13.44
CA PRO A 249 20.74 -13.23 -12.99
C PRO A 249 20.22 -14.39 -13.84
N ALA A 250 21.10 -15.35 -14.16
CA ALA A 250 20.79 -16.48 -15.03
C ALA A 250 19.55 -17.31 -14.61
N PRO A 251 19.30 -17.59 -13.30
CA PRO A 251 18.13 -18.37 -12.89
C PRO A 251 16.79 -17.74 -13.32
N LEU A 252 16.69 -16.41 -13.36
CA LEU A 252 15.47 -15.73 -13.80
C LEU A 252 15.26 -15.84 -15.31
N ARG A 253 16.35 -15.88 -16.07
CA ARG A 253 16.32 -15.93 -17.53
C ARG A 253 15.91 -17.32 -18.08
N ALA A 254 15.80 -18.33 -17.23
CA ALA A 254 15.31 -19.65 -17.62
C ALA A 254 13.80 -19.65 -17.93
N SER A 255 13.04 -18.67 -17.45
CA SER A 255 11.60 -18.57 -17.71
C SER A 255 11.31 -18.14 -19.15
N ASN A 256 10.46 -18.89 -19.85
CA ASN A 256 9.93 -18.51 -21.17
C ASN A 256 8.97 -17.30 -21.13
N LEU A 257 8.57 -16.86 -19.94
CA LEU A 257 7.74 -15.68 -19.73
C LEU A 257 8.56 -14.40 -19.52
N LEU A 258 9.89 -14.51 -19.40
CA LEU A 258 10.79 -13.39 -19.15
C LEU A 258 11.63 -13.06 -20.39
N THR A 259 11.59 -11.81 -20.83
CA THR A 259 12.55 -11.25 -21.79
C THR A 259 13.43 -10.23 -21.10
N SER A 260 14.74 -10.49 -21.02
CA SER A 260 15.71 -9.53 -20.47
C SER A 260 16.17 -8.56 -21.55
N VAL A 261 16.14 -7.26 -21.26
CA VAL A 261 16.62 -6.19 -22.16
C VAL A 261 17.62 -5.32 -21.42
N ILE A 262 18.82 -5.18 -22.00
CA ILE A 262 19.85 -4.27 -21.50
C ILE A 262 19.64 -2.91 -22.16
N ALA A 263 19.08 -1.94 -21.43
CA ALA A 263 18.80 -0.60 -21.92
C ALA A 263 18.72 0.42 -20.78
N ASP A 264 18.69 1.71 -21.13
CA ASP A 264 18.40 2.75 -20.16
C ASP A 264 16.92 2.75 -19.75
N ASN A 265 16.67 2.63 -18.45
CA ASN A 265 15.32 2.50 -17.88
C ASN A 265 14.41 3.70 -18.17
N LEU A 266 14.97 4.92 -18.22
CA LEU A 266 14.16 6.15 -18.34
C LEU A 266 13.74 6.42 -19.79
N SER A 267 14.59 6.04 -20.75
CA SER A 267 14.38 6.25 -22.18
C SER A 267 13.80 5.05 -22.92
N TYR A 268 13.80 3.85 -22.32
CA TYR A 268 13.23 2.65 -22.92
C TYR A 268 11.76 2.83 -23.36
N LYS A 269 11.44 2.21 -24.51
CA LYS A 269 10.10 2.12 -25.07
C LYS A 269 9.88 0.70 -25.61
N PRO A 270 8.77 0.04 -25.28
CA PRO A 270 8.44 -1.25 -25.87
C PRO A 270 7.99 -1.05 -27.31
N GLU A 271 8.27 -2.04 -28.17
CA GLU A 271 7.82 -2.04 -29.57
C GLU A 271 6.29 -2.16 -29.67
N ILE A 272 5.70 -2.92 -28.75
CA ILE A 272 4.26 -3.16 -28.68
C ILE A 272 3.73 -2.64 -27.34
N PRO A 273 2.59 -1.92 -27.32
CA PRO A 273 1.97 -1.49 -26.08
C PRO A 273 1.68 -2.64 -25.11
N VAL A 274 1.91 -2.38 -23.82
CA VAL A 274 1.79 -3.35 -22.73
C VAL A 274 0.59 -3.05 -21.85
N HIS A 275 0.08 -4.07 -21.17
CA HIS A 275 -1.04 -3.91 -20.24
C HIS A 275 -0.59 -3.25 -18.95
N TRP A 276 0.60 -3.62 -18.47
CA TRP A 276 1.17 -3.12 -17.23
C TRP A 276 2.55 -2.53 -17.40
N LEU A 277 2.79 -1.44 -16.67
CA LEU A 277 4.11 -0.88 -16.43
C LEU A 277 4.45 -1.02 -14.93
N PHE A 278 5.60 -1.61 -14.63
CA PHE A 278 6.20 -1.66 -13.31
C PHE A 278 7.50 -0.87 -13.31
N SER A 279 7.75 -0.10 -12.25
CA SER A 279 8.98 0.72 -12.14
C SER A 279 9.44 0.87 -10.70
N ASP A 280 10.62 0.29 -10.39
CA ASP A 280 11.37 0.53 -9.15
C ASP A 280 12.72 1.23 -9.45
N ILE A 281 12.68 2.23 -10.33
CA ILE A 281 13.88 2.95 -10.75
C ILE A 281 14.32 3.90 -9.64
N SER A 282 15.61 3.83 -9.34
CA SER A 282 16.33 4.80 -8.52
C SER A 282 16.48 6.18 -9.20
N ALA A 283 15.41 6.99 -9.21
CA ALA A 283 15.45 8.35 -9.77
C ALA A 283 14.60 9.36 -8.95
N PRO A 284 14.81 10.68 -9.12
CA PRO A 284 13.94 11.71 -8.57
C PRO A 284 12.46 11.46 -8.88
N ALA A 285 11.58 11.68 -7.90
CA ALA A 285 10.14 11.40 -8.01
C ALA A 285 9.49 12.08 -9.21
N LYS A 286 9.89 13.32 -9.53
CA LYS A 286 9.41 14.04 -10.71
C LYS A 286 9.71 13.33 -12.03
N LEU A 287 10.91 12.75 -12.18
CA LEU A 287 11.29 12.02 -13.38
C LEU A 287 10.47 10.74 -13.55
N ILE A 288 10.19 10.02 -12.45
CA ILE A 288 9.31 8.85 -12.48
C ILE A 288 7.89 9.23 -12.87
N CYS A 289 7.35 10.31 -12.28
CA CYS A 289 6.03 10.83 -12.65
C CYS A 289 5.98 11.21 -14.13
N ASP A 290 7.04 11.86 -14.64
CA ASP A 290 7.11 12.25 -16.04
C ASP A 290 7.19 11.08 -17.00
N LEU A 291 7.91 10.02 -16.59
CA LEU A 291 8.00 8.76 -17.29
C LEU A 291 6.62 8.11 -17.36
N VAL A 292 5.94 7.93 -16.22
CA VAL A 292 4.62 7.27 -16.18
C VAL A 292 3.61 8.03 -17.04
N ALA A 293 3.57 9.36 -16.94
CA ALA A 293 2.73 10.18 -17.80
C ALA A 293 3.08 10.03 -19.28
N ARG A 294 4.37 10.01 -19.64
CA ARG A 294 4.82 9.76 -21.03
C ARG A 294 4.34 8.42 -21.55
N TRP A 295 4.45 7.35 -20.76
CA TRP A 295 4.01 6.00 -21.16
C TRP A 295 2.52 5.94 -21.50
N VAL A 296 1.69 6.67 -20.74
CA VAL A 296 0.28 6.81 -21.10
C VAL A 296 0.13 7.65 -22.37
N VAL A 297 0.67 8.87 -22.40
CA VAL A 297 0.48 9.85 -23.49
C VAL A 297 0.96 9.33 -24.86
N GLU A 298 2.05 8.56 -24.89
CA GLU A 298 2.58 7.95 -26.11
C GLU A 298 1.84 6.65 -26.52
N GLY A 299 0.88 6.18 -25.72
CA GLY A 299 0.13 4.96 -26.00
C GLY A 299 0.91 3.67 -25.77
N LEU A 300 1.99 3.71 -24.98
CA LEU A 300 2.80 2.55 -24.62
C LEU A 300 2.13 1.70 -23.53
N LEU A 301 1.32 2.34 -22.67
CA LEU A 301 0.58 1.70 -21.60
C LEU A 301 -0.92 1.61 -21.92
N LEU A 302 -1.47 0.40 -21.82
CA LEU A 302 -2.87 0.12 -22.14
C LEU A 302 -3.81 0.13 -20.94
N ARG A 303 -3.33 -0.18 -19.72
CA ARG A 303 -4.20 -0.33 -18.55
C ARG A 303 -3.66 0.32 -17.28
N GLU A 304 -2.56 -0.18 -16.73
CA GLU A 304 -2.19 0.13 -15.34
C GLU A 304 -0.69 0.26 -15.12
N ALA A 305 -0.28 1.12 -14.18
CA ALA A 305 1.11 1.24 -13.77
C ALA A 305 1.25 1.10 -12.26
N LEU A 306 2.32 0.46 -11.81
CA LEU A 306 2.72 0.42 -10.42
C LEU A 306 4.18 0.87 -10.31
N PHE A 307 4.42 1.93 -9.56
CA PHE A 307 5.72 2.60 -9.54
C PHE A 307 6.03 3.17 -8.16
N LYS A 308 7.31 3.17 -7.80
CA LYS A 308 7.78 3.79 -6.55
C LYS A 308 8.24 5.23 -6.77
N LEU A 309 7.95 6.09 -5.80
CA LEU A 309 8.48 7.45 -5.71
C LEU A 309 9.33 7.56 -4.46
N ARG A 310 10.60 7.94 -4.63
CA ARG A 310 11.48 8.23 -3.50
C ARG A 310 11.10 9.55 -2.85
N LEU A 311 11.13 9.57 -1.53
CA LEU A 311 10.81 10.73 -0.72
C LEU A 311 12.12 11.42 -0.31
N THR A 312 12.46 12.51 -0.98
CA THR A 312 13.49 13.44 -0.46
C THR A 312 12.85 14.37 0.57
N GLU A 313 13.65 15.20 1.23
CA GLU A 313 13.14 16.19 2.19
C GLU A 313 12.10 17.14 1.56
N ARG A 314 12.23 17.40 0.25
CA ARG A 314 11.23 18.14 -0.51
C ARG A 314 9.89 17.43 -0.51
N GLU A 315 9.81 16.17 -0.96
CA GLU A 315 8.55 15.42 -1.01
C GLU A 315 7.96 15.20 0.39
N ARG A 316 8.80 15.04 1.42
CA ARG A 316 8.32 14.97 2.81
C ARG A 316 7.74 16.30 3.32
N THR A 317 8.29 17.41 2.84
CA THR A 317 7.83 18.75 3.22
C THR A 317 6.59 19.19 2.47
N SER A 318 6.59 19.05 1.14
CA SER A 318 5.51 19.48 0.23
C SER A 318 4.43 18.43 0.01
N GLY A 319 4.66 17.19 0.43
CA GLY A 319 3.85 16.05 0.02
C GLY A 319 4.06 15.67 -1.45
N ILE A 320 3.36 14.63 -1.88
CA ILE A 320 3.43 14.07 -3.25
C ILE A 320 2.20 14.43 -4.11
N GLY A 321 1.20 15.13 -3.55
CA GLY A 321 -0.08 15.42 -4.22
C GLY A 321 0.11 16.07 -5.59
N GLU A 322 0.87 17.18 -5.65
CA GLU A 322 1.13 17.89 -6.90
C GLU A 322 1.87 17.07 -7.96
N LEU A 323 2.73 16.13 -7.54
CA LEU A 323 3.40 15.22 -8.47
C LEU A 323 2.37 14.30 -9.14
N LEU A 324 1.47 13.71 -8.35
CA LEU A 324 0.44 12.80 -8.85
C LEU A 324 -0.61 13.55 -9.68
N ASP A 325 -1.01 14.75 -9.25
CA ASP A 325 -1.95 15.58 -10.02
C ASP A 325 -1.33 16.08 -11.33
N GLY A 326 -0.01 16.31 -11.36
CA GLY A 326 0.73 16.55 -12.59
C GLY A 326 0.62 15.40 -13.61
N ILE A 327 0.62 14.14 -13.15
CA ILE A 327 0.36 12.98 -14.02
C ILE A 327 -1.06 13.04 -14.56
N LYS A 328 -2.07 13.23 -13.70
CA LYS A 328 -3.48 13.29 -14.09
C LYS A 328 -3.73 14.37 -15.15
N ARG A 329 -3.24 15.60 -14.92
CA ARG A 329 -3.37 16.73 -15.87
C ARG A 329 -2.79 16.39 -17.25
N ARG A 330 -1.62 15.73 -17.30
CA ARG A 330 -0.99 15.32 -18.58
C ARG A 330 -1.77 14.22 -19.29
N VAL A 331 -2.30 13.25 -18.55
CA VAL A 331 -3.13 12.16 -19.08
C VAL A 331 -4.45 12.70 -19.63
N GLU A 332 -5.11 13.59 -18.89
CA GLU A 332 -6.36 14.26 -19.30
C GLU A 332 -6.16 15.12 -20.55
N LYS A 333 -5.09 15.93 -20.61
CA LYS A 333 -4.75 16.72 -21.81
C LYS A 333 -4.54 15.84 -23.06
N ALA A 334 -4.08 14.60 -22.89
CA ALA A 334 -3.94 13.66 -24.00
C ALA A 334 -5.27 13.01 -24.44
N GLY A 335 -6.34 13.15 -23.65
CA GLY A 335 -7.67 12.62 -23.92
C GLY A 335 -7.95 11.27 -23.27
N ALA A 336 -7.17 10.89 -22.25
CA ALA A 336 -7.42 9.71 -21.41
C ALA A 336 -7.83 10.15 -20.00
N LYS A 337 -8.33 9.23 -19.18
CA LYS A 337 -8.59 9.47 -17.75
C LYS A 337 -7.93 8.40 -16.92
N CYS A 338 -7.46 8.77 -15.73
CA CYS A 338 -6.85 7.84 -14.80
C CYS A 338 -7.28 8.09 -13.36
N GLN A 339 -7.17 7.05 -12.55
CA GLN A 339 -7.16 7.12 -11.10
C GLN A 339 -5.73 6.82 -10.62
N ILE A 340 -5.28 7.55 -9.61
CA ILE A 340 -3.97 7.33 -8.98
C ILE A 340 -4.18 7.20 -7.48
N ALA A 341 -3.68 6.12 -6.91
CA ALA A 341 -3.60 5.88 -5.48
C ALA A 341 -2.13 5.75 -5.06
N SER A 342 -1.81 6.18 -3.85
CA SER A 342 -0.47 6.08 -3.26
C SER A 342 -0.56 5.54 -1.85
N LYS A 343 0.46 4.76 -1.47
CA LYS A 343 0.57 4.17 -0.15
C LYS A 343 2.02 4.01 0.27
N HIS A 344 2.32 4.39 1.50
CA HIS A 344 3.53 4.04 2.22
C HIS A 344 3.34 2.64 2.82
N LEU A 345 3.66 1.62 2.02
CA LEU A 345 3.49 0.22 2.39
C LEU A 345 4.45 -0.19 3.53
N TYR A 346 4.24 -1.35 4.15
CA TYR A 346 5.02 -1.75 5.32
C TYR A 346 6.53 -1.72 5.07
N ARG A 347 6.95 -2.30 3.94
CA ARG A 347 8.35 -2.42 3.52
C ARG A 347 8.92 -1.14 2.92
N ASN A 348 8.08 -0.12 2.67
CA ASN A 348 8.57 1.17 2.19
C ASN A 348 9.36 1.87 3.31
N LYS A 349 10.58 2.28 2.98
CA LYS A 349 11.44 3.10 3.84
C LYS A 349 11.21 4.57 3.51
N ASN A 350 12.09 5.16 2.69
CA ASN A 350 11.98 6.54 2.22
C ASN A 350 11.38 6.61 0.81
N GLU A 351 10.31 5.87 0.58
CA GLU A 351 9.62 5.79 -0.70
C GLU A 351 8.13 5.56 -0.48
N VAL A 352 7.31 5.81 -1.49
CA VAL A 352 5.91 5.40 -1.53
C VAL A 352 5.66 4.57 -2.77
N THR A 353 4.73 3.65 -2.70
CA THR A 353 4.26 2.88 -3.85
C THR A 353 3.01 3.55 -4.40
N CYS A 354 2.97 3.77 -5.71
CA CYS A 354 1.85 4.39 -6.41
C CYS A 354 1.27 3.41 -7.42
N HIS A 355 -0.05 3.45 -7.58
CA HIS A 355 -0.79 2.69 -8.56
C HIS A 355 -1.63 3.64 -9.40
N LEU A 356 -1.46 3.55 -10.72
CA LEU A 356 -2.25 4.27 -11.71
C LEU A 356 -3.10 3.26 -12.47
N ARG A 357 -4.40 3.54 -12.58
CA ARG A 357 -5.34 2.81 -13.43
C ARG A 357 -5.96 3.74 -14.45
N LEU A 358 -5.86 3.40 -15.73
CA LEU A 358 -6.62 4.09 -16.77
C LEU A 358 -8.11 3.72 -16.62
N THR A 359 -8.95 4.74 -16.42
CA THR A 359 -10.41 4.62 -16.38
C THR A 359 -11.03 4.91 -17.73
N THR A 360 -10.34 5.67 -18.57
CA THR A 360 -10.66 5.86 -19.98
C THR A 360 -9.36 5.79 -20.77
N PRO A 361 -9.20 4.79 -21.68
CA PRO A 361 -7.97 4.64 -22.45
C PRO A 361 -7.83 5.79 -23.47
N LEU A 362 -6.61 5.96 -24.00
CA LEU A 362 -6.39 6.92 -25.08
C LEU A 362 -7.27 6.61 -26.30
N PRO A 363 -7.78 7.64 -27.03
CA PRO A 363 -8.49 7.44 -28.28
C PRO A 363 -7.65 6.67 -29.31
N LYS A 364 -8.28 5.74 -30.05
CA LYS A 364 -7.61 4.86 -31.04
C LYS A 364 -6.75 5.65 -32.06
N ALA A 365 -7.22 6.82 -32.52
CA ALA A 365 -6.49 7.68 -33.46
C ALA A 365 -5.15 8.20 -32.92
N LYS A 366 -5.04 8.43 -31.60
CA LYS A 366 -3.77 8.84 -30.95
C LYS A 366 -2.87 7.66 -30.63
N GLN A 367 -3.43 6.48 -30.36
CA GLN A 367 -2.64 5.24 -30.20
C GLN A 367 -1.91 4.85 -31.49
N ALA A 368 -2.51 5.10 -32.66
CA ALA A 368 -1.88 4.81 -33.97
C ALA A 368 -0.71 5.76 -34.29
N LYS A 369 -0.80 7.05 -33.94
CA LYS A 369 0.28 8.03 -34.17
C LYS A 369 1.53 7.77 -33.31
N GLY A 370 1.39 7.15 -32.13
CA GLY A 370 2.52 6.70 -31.31
C GLY A 370 3.28 5.51 -31.91
N ARG A 371 2.61 4.68 -32.72
CA ARG A 371 3.20 3.50 -33.37
C ARG A 371 4.09 3.86 -34.57
N SER A 372 3.80 4.94 -35.30
CA SER A 372 4.45 5.22 -36.60
C SER A 372 5.83 5.90 -36.54
N LYS A 373 6.42 6.11 -35.35
CA LYS A 373 7.76 6.72 -35.18
C LYS A 373 8.80 5.80 -34.53
N LEU A 374 8.49 4.52 -34.31
CA LEU A 374 9.42 3.55 -33.73
C LEU A 374 10.39 3.06 -34.83
N ARG A 375 11.57 3.70 -34.95
CA ARG A 375 12.73 3.05 -35.58
C ARG A 375 13.22 1.94 -34.64
N PRO A 376 13.52 0.73 -35.14
CA PRO A 376 13.97 -0.37 -34.29
C PRO A 376 15.29 0.02 -33.61
N GLN A 377 15.29 0.08 -32.28
CA GLN A 377 16.55 0.06 -31.52
C GLN A 377 17.16 -1.33 -31.70
N LYS A 378 18.43 -1.42 -32.11
CA LYS A 378 19.15 -2.69 -32.15
C LYS A 378 19.31 -3.22 -30.72
N VAL A 379 18.35 -4.02 -30.25
CA VAL A 379 18.44 -4.74 -28.98
C VAL A 379 19.36 -5.93 -29.17
N LYS A 380 20.49 -5.98 -28.44
CA LYS A 380 21.31 -7.19 -28.33
C LYS A 380 20.53 -8.21 -27.49
N VAL A 381 19.84 -9.13 -28.14
CA VAL A 381 19.20 -10.28 -27.49
C VAL A 381 20.26 -11.37 -27.27
N SER A 382 20.66 -11.63 -26.03
CA SER A 382 21.54 -12.75 -25.69
C SER A 382 20.75 -14.07 -25.71
N LYS A 383 20.73 -14.76 -26.85
CA LYS A 383 20.29 -16.17 -26.90
C LYS A 383 21.43 -17.05 -26.38
N GLY A 384 21.23 -17.70 -25.23
CA GLY A 384 22.16 -18.68 -24.69
C GLY A 384 22.35 -19.85 -25.67
N ARG A 385 23.59 -20.08 -26.11
CA ARG A 385 23.97 -21.26 -26.90
C ARG A 385 24.13 -22.45 -25.96
N SER A 386 23.21 -23.42 -26.02
CA SER A 386 23.42 -24.76 -25.47
C SER A 386 24.37 -25.53 -26.39
N GLY A 387 25.64 -25.66 -26.00
CA GLY A 387 26.60 -26.51 -26.70
C GLY A 387 26.51 -27.95 -26.21
N SER A 388 25.82 -28.81 -26.95
CA SER A 388 25.92 -30.27 -26.81
C SER A 388 27.22 -30.74 -27.45
N ARG A 389 28.22 -31.10 -26.65
CA ARG A 389 29.35 -31.92 -27.12
C ARG A 389 29.03 -33.38 -26.83
N GLY A 390 28.64 -34.10 -27.88
CA GLY A 390 28.60 -35.56 -27.87
C GLY A 390 30.00 -36.13 -27.73
N ARG A 391 30.15 -37.13 -26.86
CA ARG A 391 31.30 -38.03 -26.83
C ARG A 391 31.00 -39.20 -27.77
N LYS A 392 31.88 -39.43 -28.73
CA LYS A 392 32.16 -40.76 -29.27
C LYS A 392 33.42 -41.26 -28.56
#